data_AF-A0A392NTV9-F1
#
_entry.id   AF-A0A392NTV9-F1
#
_cell.length_a   1.000
_cell.length_b   1.000
_cell.length_c   1.000
_cell.angle_alpha   90.00
_cell.angle_beta   90.00
_cell.angle_gamma   90.00
#
_symmetry.space_group_name_H-M   'P 1'
#
loop_
_entity.id
_entity.type
_entity.pdbx_description
1 polymer ?
#
loop_
_entity_poly.entity_id
_entity_poly.type
_entity_poly.pdbx_seq_one_letter_code
_entity_poly.pdbx_strand_id
1 'polypeptide(L)'
;MLLNQVYVEAYTCPCVRRHPFDPVFVAQSNGNYIAIFGTTSPYRLNKYKRYENHGVSGFPIKCNFSLDGKKLASGSSDGSIYLYDYQSSKVLKKIKAFDQACLDIAFHPVMPNVIASCSWDGSILVFE
;
A
#
# COMPACT_ATOMS: atom_id res chain seq x y z
N MET A 1 12.88 -26.07 3.74
CA MET A 1 12.34 -24.75 3.37
C MET A 1 11.07 -25.02 2.57
N LEU A 2 9.89 -24.99 3.23
CA LEU A 2 8.64 -25.31 2.55
C LEU A 2 8.19 -24.08 1.74
N LEU A 3 8.48 -24.12 0.44
CA LEU A 3 7.91 -23.18 -0.53
C LEU A 3 6.42 -23.51 -0.68
N ASN A 4 5.59 -22.90 0.15
CA ASN A 4 4.15 -22.96 -0.02
C ASN A 4 3.73 -21.74 -0.84
N GLN A 5 3.51 -21.93 -2.14
CA GLN A 5 2.86 -20.92 -2.96
C GLN A 5 1.42 -20.76 -2.48
N VAL A 6 1.04 -19.55 -2.06
CA VAL A 6 -0.29 -19.31 -1.46
C VAL A 6 -1.24 -18.58 -2.40
N TYR A 7 -0.70 -17.93 -3.43
CA TYR A 7 -1.48 -17.12 -4.36
C TYR A 7 -0.78 -17.01 -5.71
N VAL A 8 -1.57 -16.97 -6.79
CA VAL A 8 -1.12 -16.65 -8.14
C VAL A 8 -1.87 -15.39 -8.56
N GLU A 9 -1.14 -14.30 -8.75
CA GLU A 9 -1.68 -13.06 -9.27
C GLU A 9 -1.47 -13.02 -10.79
N ALA A 10 -2.40 -12.41 -11.53
CA ALA A 10 -2.23 -12.22 -12.98
C ALA A 10 -1.23 -11.10 -13.31
N TYR A 11 -1.00 -10.23 -12.32
CA TYR A 11 -0.13 -9.05 -12.37
C TYR A 11 1.02 -9.17 -11.38
N THR A 12 2.06 -8.36 -11.56
CA THR A 12 3.17 -8.30 -10.60
C THR A 12 2.74 -7.67 -9.28
N CYS A 13 3.39 -8.09 -8.18
CA CYS A 13 3.19 -7.52 -6.86
C CYS A 13 4.46 -6.77 -6.39
N PRO A 14 4.62 -5.47 -6.69
CA PRO A 14 5.86 -4.74 -6.39
C PRO A 14 6.12 -4.50 -4.89
N CYS A 15 5.12 -4.64 -4.02
CA CYS A 15 5.28 -4.37 -2.59
C CYS A 15 4.48 -5.33 -1.72
N VAL A 16 5.09 -5.78 -0.62
CA VAL A 16 4.44 -6.51 0.48
C VAL A 16 4.76 -5.80 1.79
N ARG A 17 3.76 -5.68 2.68
CA ARG A 17 3.90 -5.08 4.01
C ARG A 17 3.12 -5.85 5.05
N ARG A 18 3.74 -6.14 6.19
CA ARG A 18 3.05 -6.70 7.36
C ARG A 18 2.33 -5.58 8.09
N HIS A 19 1.11 -5.83 8.55
CA HIS A 19 0.45 -4.91 9.47
C HIS A 19 1.17 -4.92 10.84
N PRO A 20 1.35 -3.77 11.51
CA PRO A 20 2.15 -3.69 12.73
C PRO A 20 1.61 -4.53 13.90
N PHE A 21 0.29 -4.72 13.99
CA PHE A 21 -0.36 -5.39 15.12
C PHE A 21 -1.13 -6.66 14.72
N ASP A 22 -2.11 -6.54 13.81
CA ASP A 22 -2.89 -7.66 13.28
C ASP A 22 -2.04 -8.72 12.55
N PRO A 23 -2.42 -10.01 12.61
CA PRO A 23 -1.73 -11.12 11.96
C PRO A 23 -2.04 -11.19 10.46
N VAL A 24 -1.80 -10.08 9.76
CA VAL A 24 -2.06 -9.92 8.33
C VAL A 24 -0.89 -9.24 7.64
N PHE A 25 -0.78 -9.47 6.34
CA PHE A 25 0.08 -8.70 5.46
C PHE A 25 -0.71 -8.29 4.22
N VAL A 26 -0.27 -7.22 3.58
CA VAL A 26 -0.85 -6.73 2.33
C VAL A 26 0.15 -6.85 1.20
N ALA A 27 -0.36 -7.05 -0.02
CA ALA A 27 0.41 -7.02 -1.24
C ALA A 27 -0.21 -6.01 -2.22
N GLN A 28 0.58 -5.04 -2.66
CA GLN A 28 0.20 -4.15 -3.75
C GLN A 28 0.29 -4.94 -5.05
N SER A 29 -0.83 -5.02 -5.77
CA SER A 29 -0.92 -5.65 -7.09
C SER A 29 -0.95 -4.58 -8.17
N ASN A 30 -0.25 -4.81 -9.28
CA ASN A 30 -0.35 -3.95 -10.47
C ASN A 30 -1.72 -4.03 -11.17
N GLY A 31 -2.64 -4.86 -10.66
CA GLY A 31 -4.06 -4.86 -11.01
C GLY A 31 -4.89 -3.72 -10.40
N ASN A 32 -4.25 -2.62 -9.94
CA ASN A 32 -4.90 -1.44 -9.33
C ASN A 32 -5.61 -1.71 -7.98
N TYR A 33 -5.06 -2.62 -7.17
CA TYR A 33 -5.55 -2.85 -5.82
C TYR A 33 -4.46 -3.34 -4.87
N ILE A 34 -4.75 -3.27 -3.58
CA ILE A 34 -3.97 -3.92 -2.52
C ILE A 34 -4.80 -5.06 -1.94
N ALA A 35 -4.26 -6.28 -2.00
CA ALA A 35 -4.84 -7.48 -1.41
C ALA A 35 -4.32 -7.70 0.02
N ILE A 36 -5.11 -8.37 0.86
CA ILE A 36 -4.76 -8.66 2.26
C ILE A 36 -4.82 -10.16 2.54
N PHE A 37 -3.83 -10.67 3.25
CA PHE A 37 -3.60 -12.08 3.52
C PHE A 37 -3.36 -12.30 5.01
N GLY A 38 -3.75 -13.48 5.54
CA GLY A 38 -3.34 -13.88 6.89
C GLY A 38 -1.86 -14.24 6.97
N THR A 39 -1.21 -13.97 8.11
CA THR A 39 0.20 -14.35 8.36
C THR A 39 0.35 -15.77 8.91
N THR A 40 -0.74 -16.52 9.05
CA THR A 40 -0.74 -17.89 9.57
C THR A 40 -1.12 -18.86 8.47
N SER A 41 -0.40 -19.99 8.35
CA SER A 41 -0.74 -21.06 7.41
C SER A 41 -2.23 -21.44 7.53
N PRO A 42 -2.99 -21.50 6.42
CA PRO A 42 -2.54 -21.50 5.02
C PRO A 42 -2.52 -20.11 4.34
N TYR A 43 -2.08 -19.04 5.03
CA TYR A 43 -1.87 -17.64 4.57
C TYR A 43 -2.94 -17.08 3.61
N ARG A 44 -4.20 -17.33 3.94
CA ARG A 44 -5.32 -17.11 3.01
C ARG A 44 -5.51 -15.63 2.64
N LEU A 45 -5.81 -15.40 1.36
CA LEU A 45 -6.36 -14.14 0.85
C LEU A 45 -7.73 -13.86 1.47
N ASN A 46 -7.96 -12.62 1.91
CA ASN A 46 -9.29 -12.14 2.25
C ASN A 46 -10.05 -11.76 0.97
N LYS A 47 -11.09 -12.53 0.63
CA LYS A 47 -11.89 -12.34 -0.59
C LYS A 47 -12.85 -11.15 -0.53
N TYR A 48 -13.09 -10.60 0.66
CA TYR A 48 -14.08 -9.54 0.89
C TYR A 48 -13.46 -8.18 1.16
N LYS A 49 -12.11 -8.11 1.22
CA LYS A 49 -11.39 -6.91 1.62
C LYS A 49 -10.19 -6.66 0.72
N ARG A 50 -10.17 -5.49 0.09
CA ARG A 50 -9.08 -4.97 -0.73
C ARG A 50 -9.17 -3.44 -0.78
N TYR A 51 -8.07 -2.80 -1.13
CA TYR A 51 -8.00 -1.34 -1.25
C TYR A 51 -7.85 -0.98 -2.73
N GLU A 52 -8.76 -0.16 -3.25
CA GLU A 52 -8.90 0.12 -4.69
C GLU A 52 -8.93 1.64 -4.97
N ASN A 53 -9.23 2.03 -6.21
CA ASN A 53 -9.35 3.40 -6.73
C ASN A 53 -8.04 4.14 -7.00
N HIS A 54 -6.88 3.55 -6.69
CA HIS A 54 -5.58 4.06 -7.09
C HIS A 54 -5.09 3.33 -8.34
N GLY A 55 -4.59 4.09 -9.32
CA GLY A 55 -3.91 3.52 -10.47
C GLY A 55 -2.48 3.15 -10.10
N VAL A 56 -2.04 1.93 -10.41
CA VAL A 56 -0.64 1.50 -10.23
C VAL A 56 -0.06 0.76 -11.43
N SER A 57 -0.88 0.44 -12.43
CA SER A 57 -0.44 -0.23 -13.66
C SER A 57 0.77 0.46 -14.29
N GLY A 58 1.80 -0.34 -14.61
CA GLY A 58 3.00 0.13 -15.30
C GLY A 58 4.10 0.71 -14.40
N PHE A 59 3.88 0.84 -13.08
CA PHE A 59 4.88 1.38 -12.15
C PHE A 59 5.10 0.44 -10.95
N PRO A 60 6.31 0.38 -10.38
CA PRO A 60 6.60 -0.42 -9.18
C PRO A 60 6.17 0.31 -7.90
N ILE A 61 4.89 0.69 -7.82
CA ILE A 61 4.35 1.51 -6.73
C ILE A 61 4.26 0.70 -5.43
N LYS A 62 4.57 1.33 -4.31
CA LYS A 62 4.55 0.73 -2.99
C LYS A 62 3.45 1.31 -2.10
N CYS A 63 3.10 0.51 -1.09
CA CYS A 63 2.22 0.88 0.01
C CYS A 63 2.91 0.73 1.36
N ASN A 64 2.35 1.35 2.40
CA ASN A 64 2.86 1.26 3.77
C ASN A 64 1.79 1.53 4.83
N PHE A 65 1.93 0.94 6.02
CA PHE A 65 1.03 1.17 7.14
C PHE A 65 1.47 2.37 7.98
N SER A 66 0.51 3.06 8.57
CA SER A 66 0.79 4.02 9.64
C SER A 66 1.32 3.30 10.88
N LEU A 67 2.02 4.05 11.73
CA LEU A 67 2.59 3.53 12.99
C LEU A 67 1.54 2.87 13.89
N ASP A 68 0.33 3.43 13.91
CA ASP A 68 -0.81 2.90 14.68
C ASP A 68 -1.59 1.78 13.96
N GLY A 69 -1.20 1.41 12.73
CA GLY A 69 -1.87 0.41 11.91
C GLY A 69 -3.25 0.82 11.39
N LYS A 70 -3.77 2.00 11.75
CA LYS A 70 -5.14 2.41 11.39
C LYS A 70 -5.26 2.89 9.95
N LYS A 71 -4.16 3.27 9.32
CA LYS A 71 -4.13 3.77 7.95
C LYS A 71 -3.18 2.94 7.10
N LEU A 72 -3.56 2.78 5.84
CA LEU A 72 -2.69 2.26 4.79
C LEU A 72 -2.51 3.37 3.75
N ALA A 73 -1.29 3.68 3.37
CA ALA A 73 -0.98 4.62 2.29
C ALA A 73 -0.51 3.86 1.05
N SER A 74 -0.86 4.38 -0.12
CA SER A 74 -0.30 3.95 -1.40
C SER A 74 -0.06 5.13 -2.32
N GLY A 75 0.95 5.00 -3.17
CA GLY A 75 1.16 5.91 -4.29
C GLY A 75 0.19 5.59 -5.41
N SER A 76 0.18 6.43 -6.43
CA SER A 76 -0.56 6.20 -7.65
C SER A 76 0.20 6.72 -8.87
N SER A 77 -0.05 6.09 -10.02
CA SER A 77 0.45 6.51 -11.32
C SER A 77 -0.01 7.91 -11.72
N ASP A 78 -1.09 8.43 -11.11
CA ASP A 78 -1.55 9.80 -11.31
C ASP A 78 -0.82 10.84 -10.43
N GLY A 79 0.21 10.43 -9.70
CA GLY A 79 1.00 11.28 -8.81
C GLY A 79 0.34 11.63 -7.48
N SER A 80 -0.78 10.99 -7.16
CA SER A 80 -1.45 11.16 -5.87
C SER A 80 -1.02 10.13 -4.85
N ILE A 81 -1.17 10.49 -3.58
CA ILE A 81 -1.13 9.59 -2.43
C ILE A 81 -2.57 9.27 -2.04
N TYR A 82 -2.87 7.98 -1.91
CA TYR A 82 -4.14 7.48 -1.40
C TYR A 82 -3.96 7.00 0.02
N LEU A 83 -4.72 7.57 0.95
CA LEU A 83 -4.80 7.14 2.34
C LEU A 83 -6.12 6.40 2.54
N TYR A 84 -6.01 5.17 3.05
CA TYR A 84 -7.13 4.30 3.33
C TYR A 84 -7.33 4.14 4.83
N ASP A 85 -8.58 4.00 5.24
CA ASP A 85 -8.92 3.45 6.55
C ASP A 85 -8.66 1.94 6.51
N TYR A 86 -7.78 1.46 7.39
CA TYR A 86 -7.39 0.05 7.38
C TYR A 86 -8.60 -0.85 7.59
N GLN A 87 -9.52 -0.54 8.51
CA GLN A 87 -10.62 -1.44 8.86
C GLN A 87 -11.68 -1.54 7.75
N SER A 88 -12.18 -0.41 7.28
CA SER A 88 -13.27 -0.31 6.30
C SER A 88 -12.83 -0.39 4.85
N SER A 89 -11.52 -0.28 4.57
CA SER A 89 -10.94 -0.24 3.22
C SER A 89 -11.40 0.95 2.36
N LYS A 90 -12.02 1.96 2.98
CA LYS A 90 -12.44 3.18 2.30
C LYS A 90 -11.28 4.15 2.15
N VAL A 91 -11.27 4.88 1.04
CA VAL A 91 -10.36 6.02 0.84
C VAL A 91 -10.77 7.11 1.83
N LEU A 92 -9.86 7.47 2.74
CA LEU A 92 -10.00 8.59 3.66
C LEU A 92 -9.64 9.90 2.99
N LYS A 93 -8.54 9.89 2.22
CA LYS A 93 -8.00 11.09 1.58
C LYS A 93 -7.24 10.72 0.31
N LYS A 94 -7.39 11.56 -0.71
CA LYS A 94 -6.52 11.62 -1.89
C LYS A 94 -5.74 12.93 -1.82
N ILE A 95 -4.42 12.85 -1.91
CA ILE A 95 -3.53 14.02 -1.87
C ILE A 95 -2.79 14.06 -3.20
N LYS A 96 -3.05 15.08 -4.03
CA LYS A 96 -2.26 15.31 -5.23
C LYS A 96 -0.90 15.87 -4.80
N ALA A 97 0.15 15.05 -4.90
CA ALA A 97 1.49 15.36 -4.42
C ALA A 97 2.44 15.72 -5.57
N PHE A 98 2.33 15.00 -6.69
CA PHE A 98 3.27 15.10 -7.81
C PHE A 98 2.52 15.10 -9.14
N ASP A 99 3.16 15.59 -10.20
CA ASP A 99 2.64 15.50 -11.57
C ASP A 99 2.93 14.15 -12.22
N GLN A 100 4.02 13.49 -11.83
CA GLN A 100 4.39 12.13 -12.23
C GLN A 100 4.03 11.10 -11.16
N ALA A 101 4.15 9.81 -11.49
CA ALA A 101 3.77 8.70 -10.60
C ALA A 101 4.42 8.78 -9.22
N CYS A 102 3.61 8.69 -8.16
CA CYS A 102 4.07 8.57 -6.78
C CYS A 102 4.47 7.12 -6.51
N LEU A 103 5.76 6.85 -6.29
CA LEU A 103 6.31 5.48 -6.26
C LEU A 103 6.34 4.86 -4.87
N ASP A 104 6.64 5.63 -3.83
CA ASP A 104 6.78 5.11 -2.47
C ASP A 104 6.26 6.11 -1.45
N ILE A 105 5.83 5.58 -0.29
CA ILE A 105 5.42 6.37 0.87
C ILE A 105 5.99 5.72 2.13
N ALA A 106 6.58 6.55 2.97
CA ALA A 106 7.06 6.18 4.29
C ALA A 106 6.31 6.98 5.35
N PHE A 107 5.74 6.29 6.34
CA PHE A 107 5.29 6.94 7.56
C PHE A 107 6.48 7.20 8.47
N HIS A 108 6.49 8.35 9.15
CA HIS A 108 7.50 8.63 10.15
C HIS A 108 7.38 7.61 11.30
N PRO A 109 8.50 7.01 11.78
CA PRO A 109 8.46 5.93 12.77
C PRO A 109 8.10 6.36 14.20
N VAL A 110 7.82 7.65 14.44
CA VAL A 110 7.70 8.24 15.79
C VAL A 110 6.63 9.33 15.79
N MET A 111 6.78 10.35 14.95
CA MET A 111 5.80 11.42 14.81
C MET A 111 4.55 10.91 14.08
N PRO A 112 3.36 11.00 14.69
CA PRO A 112 2.12 10.64 14.01
C PRO A 112 1.84 11.63 12.88
N ASN A 113 1.17 11.16 11.82
CA ASN A 113 0.73 11.94 10.65
C ASN A 113 1.83 12.52 9.74
N VAL A 114 3.10 12.41 10.11
CA VAL A 114 4.20 12.78 9.21
C VAL A 114 4.43 11.65 8.20
N ILE A 115 4.43 12.00 6.91
CA ILE A 115 4.72 11.06 5.80
C ILE A 115 5.72 11.67 4.83
N ALA A 116 6.60 10.84 4.28
CA ALA A 116 7.45 11.17 3.15
C ALA A 116 6.98 10.40 1.92
N SER A 117 7.04 11.00 0.74
CA SER A 117 6.74 10.35 -0.53
C SER A 117 7.74 10.74 -1.61
N CYS A 118 7.84 9.92 -2.65
CA CYS A 118 8.71 10.20 -3.79
C CYS A 118 8.02 9.94 -5.14
N SER A 119 8.45 10.69 -6.15
CA SER A 119 7.93 10.67 -7.52
C SER A 119 8.89 9.97 -8.48
N TRP A 120 8.37 9.53 -9.62
CA TRP A 120 9.15 9.04 -10.76
C TRP A 120 10.08 10.10 -11.36
N ASP A 121 9.76 11.38 -11.22
CA ASP A 121 10.63 12.48 -11.66
C ASP A 121 11.81 12.77 -10.69
N GLY A 122 11.91 12.02 -9.58
CA GLY A 122 12.96 12.19 -8.57
C GLY A 122 12.61 13.17 -7.45
N SER A 123 11.44 13.82 -7.48
CA SER A 123 10.98 14.70 -6.41
C SER A 123 10.65 13.92 -5.14
N ILE A 124 10.91 14.54 -3.99
CA ILE A 124 10.58 14.02 -2.66
C ILE A 124 9.80 15.10 -1.92
N LEU A 125 8.69 14.72 -1.30
CA LEU A 125 7.89 15.61 -0.46
C LEU A 125 7.69 15.00 0.92
N VAL A 126 7.61 15.87 1.93
CA VAL A 126 7.23 15.52 3.30
C VAL A 126 5.96 16.28 3.63
N PHE A 127 5.01 15.60 4.27
CA PHE A 127 3.73 16.16 4.70
C PHE A 127 3.60 15.97 6.21
N GLU A 128 3.01 16.97 6.87
CA GLU A 128 2.73 17.00 8.32
C GLU A 128 1.24 17.28 8.58
#